data_AF-A0A925NL74-F1
#
_entry.id   AF-A0A925NL74-F1
#
_cell.length_a   1.000
_cell.length_b   1.000
_cell.length_c   1.000
_cell.angle_alpha   90.00
_cell.angle_beta   90.00
_cell.angle_gamma   90.00
#
_symmetry.space_group_name_H-M   'P 1'
#
loop_
_entity.id
_entity.type
_entity.pdbx_description
1 polymer ?
#
loop_
_entity_poly.entity_id
_entity_poly.type
_entity_poly.pdbx_seq_one_letter_code
_entity_poly.pdbx_strand_id
1 'polypeptide(L)' 'ATARTLVALVNLVKTSGATLLGIGAVIEKQFQGGREALKDVHVQIESLAIIERFEDERVILAPSTAGIKV' A
#
# COMPACT_ATOMS: atom_id res chain seq x y z
N ALA A 1 -0.42 -7.26 4.15
CA ALA A 1 -1.56 -8.05 3.65
C ALA A 1 -1.24 -8.40 2.19
N THR A 2 -1.97 -9.31 1.57
CA THR A 2 -1.70 -9.77 0.19
C THR A 2 -2.25 -8.86 -0.92
N ALA A 3 -2.85 -7.71 -0.57
CA ALA A 3 -3.38 -6.69 -1.49
C ALA A 3 -4.44 -7.14 -2.54
N ARG A 4 -5.03 -8.33 -2.43
CA ARG A 4 -6.07 -8.82 -3.38
C ARG A 4 -7.22 -7.84 -3.61
N THR A 5 -7.70 -7.20 -2.54
CA THR A 5 -8.76 -6.18 -2.64
C THR A 5 -8.31 -4.93 -3.39
N LEU A 6 -7.09 -4.45 -3.14
CA LEU A 6 -6.53 -3.30 -3.86
C LEU A 6 -6.40 -3.60 -5.35
N VAL A 7 -5.93 -4.80 -5.71
CA VAL A 7 -5.88 -5.25 -7.12
C VAL A 7 -7.27 -5.23 -7.76
N ALA A 8 -8.30 -5.71 -7.06
CA ALA A 8 -9.67 -5.67 -7.56
C ALA A 8 -10.19 -4.23 -7.75
N LEU A 9 -9.87 -3.32 -6.83
CA LEU A 9 -10.24 -1.91 -6.93
C LEU A 9 -9.51 -1.19 -8.08
N VAL A 10 -8.22 -1.47 -8.28
CA VAL A 10 -7.45 -0.98 -9.43
C VAL A 10 -8.10 -1.41 -10.75
N ASN A 11 -8.49 -2.69 -10.85
CA ASN A 11 -9.20 -3.19 -12.01
C ASN A 11 -10.55 -2.51 -12.20
N LEU A 12 -11.29 -2.23 -11.12
CA LEU A 12 -12.57 -1.52 -11.19
C LEU A 12 -12.41 -0.10 -11.75
N VAL A 13 -11.40 0.65 -11.26
CA VAL A 13 -11.08 1.98 -11.80
C VAL A 13 -10.74 1.89 -13.29
N LYS A 14 -9.88 0.94 -13.67
CA LYS A 14 -9.52 0.69 -15.09
C LYS A 14 -10.73 0.38 -15.97
N THR A 15 -11.62 -0.49 -15.52
CA THR A 15 -12.84 -0.87 -16.27
C THR A 15 -13.85 0.27 -16.34
N SER A 16 -13.87 1.18 -15.35
CA SER A 16 -14.77 2.34 -15.37
C SER A 16 -14.38 3.43 -16.39
N GLY A 17 -13.17 3.38 -16.94
CA GLY A 17 -12.62 4.44 -17.79
C GLY A 17 -12.04 5.63 -17.01
N ALA A 18 -12.09 5.60 -15.68
CA ALA A 18 -11.45 6.60 -14.83
C ALA A 18 -9.92 6.43 -14.81
N THR A 19 -9.22 7.53 -14.50
CA THR A 19 -7.77 7.52 -14.29
C THR A 19 -7.45 7.26 -12.83
N LEU A 20 -6.63 6.24 -12.57
CA LEU A 20 -6.08 6.02 -11.23
C LEU A 20 -4.92 6.99 -10.99
N LEU A 21 -5.03 7.85 -9.97
CA LEU A 21 -3.99 8.83 -9.63
C LEU A 21 -3.00 8.34 -8.58
N GLY A 22 -3.44 7.45 -7.68
CA GLY A 22 -2.63 6.95 -6.59
C GLY A 22 -3.40 5.97 -5.71
N ILE A 23 -2.67 5.33 -4.80
CA ILE A 23 -3.22 4.40 -3.80
C ILE A 23 -2.74 4.88 -2.42
N GLY A 24 -3.68 5.13 -1.51
CA GLY A 24 -3.38 5.43 -0.11
C GLY A 24 -3.74 4.25 0.79
N ALA A 25 -2.85 3.91 1.72
CA ALA A 25 -3.12 2.96 2.80
C ALA A 25 -2.83 3.60 4.16
N VAL A 26 -3.69 3.33 5.15
CA VAL A 26 -3.41 3.77 6.52
C VAL A 26 -2.30 2.90 7.14
N ILE A 27 -2.37 1.57 6.93
CA ILE A 27 -1.40 0.62 7.46
C ILE A 27 -0.96 -0.32 6.34
N GLU A 28 0.35 -0.36 6.11
CA GLU A 28 0.99 -1.33 5.24
C GLU A 28 1.74 -2.38 6.07
N LYS A 29 1.70 -3.64 5.63
CA LYS A 29 2.55 -4.72 6.17
C LYS A 29 3.51 -5.14 5.08
N GLN A 30 4.73 -4.62 5.13
CA GLN A 30 5.71 -4.69 4.04
C GLN A 30 6.17 -6.13 3.77
N PHE A 31 6.26 -6.93 4.82
CA PHE A 31 6.68 -8.34 4.80
C PHE A 31 5.65 -9.33 4.21
N GLN A 32 4.49 -8.87 3.74
CA GLN A 32 3.44 -9.74 3.20
C GLN A 32 3.23 -9.63 1.68
N GLY A 33 4.12 -8.94 0.97
CA GLY A 33 4.14 -8.90 -0.50
C GLY A 33 2.99 -8.14 -1.17
N GLY A 34 2.14 -7.43 -0.42
CA GLY A 34 1.02 -6.68 -0.98
C GLY A 34 1.44 -5.54 -1.91
N ARG A 35 2.55 -4.86 -1.60
CA ARG A 35 3.09 -3.79 -2.46
C ARG A 35 3.65 -4.35 -3.77
N GLU A 36 4.36 -5.47 -3.71
CA GLU A 36 4.85 -6.18 -4.90
C GLU A 36 3.72 -6.61 -5.84
N ALA A 37 2.56 -7.00 -5.29
CA ALA A 37 1.38 -7.33 -6.09
C ALA A 37 0.81 -6.13 -6.87
N LEU A 38 1.22 -4.90 -6.55
CA LEU A 38 0.79 -3.65 -7.18
C LEU A 38 1.90 -2.99 -8.02
N LYS A 39 3.05 -3.65 -8.22
CA LYS A 39 4.20 -3.08 -8.95
C LYS A 39 3.85 -2.58 -10.36
N ASP A 40 2.89 -3.23 -11.02
CA ASP A 40 2.49 -2.93 -12.41
C ASP A 40 1.42 -1.82 -12.51
N VAL A 41 0.98 -1.25 -11.39
CA VAL A 41 -0.04 -0.20 -11.37
C VAL A 41 0.52 1.17 -11.80
N HIS A 42 1.84 1.38 -11.70
CA HIS A 42 2.56 2.60 -12.13
C HIS A 42 1.99 3.92 -11.60
N VAL A 43 1.46 3.93 -10.36
CA VAL A 43 1.00 5.13 -9.65
C VAL A 43 1.71 5.25 -8.30
N GLN A 44 1.68 6.43 -7.69
CA GLN A 44 2.19 6.57 -6.31
C GLN A 44 1.34 5.74 -5.34
N ILE A 45 2.02 5.00 -4.47
CA ILE A 45 1.40 4.23 -3.40
C ILE A 45 1.99 4.70 -2.08
N GLU A 46 1.17 5.36 -1.28
CA GLU A 46 1.58 5.99 -0.03
C GLU A 46 0.92 5.32 1.17
N SER A 47 1.69 5.15 2.25
CA SER A 47 1.25 4.47 3.46
C SER A 47 1.56 5.31 4.70
N LEU A 48 0.57 5.56 5.55
CA LEU A 48 0.76 6.37 6.76
C LEU A 48 1.63 5.68 7.82
N ALA A 49 1.44 4.36 7.98
CA ALA A 49 2.26 3.53 8.86
C ALA A 49 2.68 2.27 8.13
N ILE A 50 3.98 1.99 8.08
CA ILE A 50 4.52 0.78 7.49
C ILE A 50 5.01 -0.11 8.62
N ILE A 51 4.41 -1.29 8.76
CA ILE A 51 4.86 -2.35 9.66
C ILE A 51 5.93 -3.16 8.94
N GLU A 52 7.14 -3.13 9.48
CA GLU A 52 8.28 -3.88 8.97
C GLU A 52 8.21 -5.34 9.42
N ARG A 53 7.90 -5.57 10.69
CA ARG A 53 7.75 -6.92 11.28
C ARG A 53 6.97 -6.88 12.60
N PHE A 54 6.64 -8.07 13.08
CA PHE A 54 6.22 -8.29 14.47
C PHE A 54 7.37 -8.95 15.23
N GLU A 55 7.60 -8.53 16.47
CA GLU A 55 8.68 -9.04 17.33
C GLU A 55 8.22 -8.94 18.79
N ASP A 56 8.27 -10.03 19.55
CA ASP A 56 7.88 -10.08 20.97
C ASP A 56 6.56 -9.37 21.30
N GLU A 57 5.49 -9.70 20.55
CA GLU A 57 4.15 -9.08 20.66
C GLU A 57 4.09 -7.57 20.37
N ARG A 58 5.17 -6.99 19.86
CA ARG A 58 5.25 -5.59 19.45
C ARG A 58 5.17 -5.44 17.94
N VAL A 59 4.64 -4.29 17.54
CA VAL A 59 4.62 -3.84 16.15
C VAL A 59 5.87 -2.99 15.91
N ILE A 60 6.76 -3.46 15.04
CA ILE A 60 7.94 -2.69 14.64
C ILE A 60 7.59 -1.91 13.37
N LEU A 61 7.57 -0.59 13.49
CA LEU A 61 7.32 0.31 12.37
C LEU A 61 8.62 0.63 11.64
N ALA A 62 8.55 0.73 10.31
CA ALA A 62 9.65 1.25 9.52
C ALA A 62 9.92 2.72 9.91
N PRO A 63 11.18 3.19 9.79
CA PRO A 63 11.49 4.60 9.99
C PRO A 63 10.62 5.48 9.10
N SER A 64 10.11 6.60 9.64
CA SER A 64 9.30 7.54 8.85
C SER A 64 10.13 8.11 7.70
N THR A 65 9.77 7.75 6.46
CA THR A 65 10.56 8.17 5.27
C THR A 65 10.06 9.47 4.64
N ALA A 66 8.84 9.90 4.89
CA ALA A 66 8.33 11.22 4.52
C ALA A 66 6.91 11.37 5.09
N GLY A 67 6.63 12.52 5.73
CA GLY A 67 5.25 12.90 6.00
C GLY A 67 4.53 13.16 4.67
N ILE A 68 3.32 12.64 4.52
CA ILE A 68 2.42 13.07 3.45
C ILE A 68 2.28 14.60 3.58
N LYS A 69 2.88 15.33 2.64
CA LYS A 69 2.62 16.77 2.51
C LYS A 69 1.28 16.88 1.80
N VAL A 70 0.22 17.02 2.60
CA VAL A 70 -1.10 17.44 2.10
C VAL A 70 -1.03 18.91 1.73
#